data_AF-A0A5E4J1D9-F1
#
_entry.id   AF-A0A5E4J1D9-F1
#
_cell.length_a   1.000
_cell.length_b   1.000
_cell.length_c   1.000
_cell.angle_alpha   90.00
_cell.angle_beta   90.00
_cell.angle_gamma   90.00
#
_symmetry.space_group_name_H-M   'P 1'
#
loop_
_entity.id
_entity.type
_entity.pdbx_description
1 polymer ?
#
loop_
_entity_poly.entity_id
_entity_poly.type
_entity_poly.pdbx_seq_one_letter_code
_entity_poly.pdbx_strand_id
1 'polypeptide(L)'
;MTRHNDKDDVITASEISQYAYCPVSWYLKRNGCPPDSSHMARGIHAHQEIGKGINRVQQQERRSKLLSLGEYSLLIMALLLIWWSLRFQF
;
A
#
# COMPACT_ATOMS: atom_id res chain seq x y z
N MET A 1 -15.67 -28.43 25.20
CA MET A 1 -14.57 -27.45 25.26
C MET A 1 -14.09 -27.21 23.83
N THR A 2 -14.83 -26.42 23.05
CA THR A 2 -14.47 -26.12 21.65
C THR A 2 -13.41 -25.03 21.64
N ARG A 3 -12.31 -25.29 20.91
CA ARG A 3 -11.14 -24.43 20.77
C ARG A 3 -11.57 -23.09 20.16
N HIS A 4 -11.71 -22.05 20.98
CA HIS A 4 -11.90 -20.68 20.50
C HIS A 4 -10.61 -20.26 19.78
N ASN A 5 -10.71 -19.95 18.50
CA ASN A 5 -9.58 -19.52 17.69
C ASN A 5 -9.42 -18.02 17.93
N ASP A 6 -8.22 -17.55 18.23
CA ASP A 6 -7.88 -16.13 18.50
C ASP A 6 -8.39 -15.15 17.42
N LYS A 7 -8.69 -15.68 16.22
CA LYS A 7 -9.32 -14.95 15.11
C LYS A 7 -10.81 -14.63 15.30
N ASP A 8 -11.48 -15.22 16.28
CA ASP A 8 -12.91 -14.98 16.58
C ASP A 8 -13.15 -13.67 17.34
N ASP A 9 -12.10 -13.11 17.96
CA ASP A 9 -12.15 -11.92 18.81
C ASP A 9 -11.97 -10.60 18.01
N VAL A 10 -11.47 -10.69 16.77
CA VAL A 10 -11.27 -9.52 15.89
C VAL A 10 -12.36 -9.48 14.82
N ILE A 11 -13.32 -8.56 14.98
CA ILE A 11 -14.39 -8.33 14.01
C ILE A 11 -13.95 -7.26 13.00
N THR A 12 -13.98 -7.60 11.70
CA THR A 12 -13.65 -6.62 10.65
C THR A 12 -14.83 -5.71 10.31
N ALA A 13 -14.58 -4.51 9.77
CA ALA A 13 -15.65 -3.63 9.28
C ALA A 13 -16.55 -4.32 8.23
N SER A 14 -15.97 -5.13 7.36
CA SER A 14 -16.70 -5.92 6.35
C SER A 14 -17.61 -6.98 6.96
N GLU A 15 -17.27 -7.44 8.17
CA GLU A 15 -18.03 -8.44 8.89
C GLU A 15 -19.21 -7.82 9.63
N ILE A 16 -19.02 -6.63 10.21
CA ILE A 16 -20.11 -5.84 10.79
C ILE A 16 -21.15 -5.51 9.72
N SER A 17 -20.72 -5.06 8.54
CA SER A 17 -21.64 -4.76 7.44
C SER A 17 -22.35 -6.01 6.93
N GLN A 18 -21.65 -7.16 6.86
CA GLN A 18 -22.27 -8.43 6.50
C GLN A 18 -23.33 -8.87 7.51
N TYR A 19 -23.06 -8.74 8.81
CA TYR A 19 -24.04 -9.02 9.85
C TYR A 19 -25.27 -8.11 9.74
N ALA A 20 -25.05 -6.80 9.56
CA ALA A 20 -26.13 -5.82 9.38
C ALA A 20 -26.99 -6.10 8.13
N TYR A 21 -26.39 -6.60 7.05
CA TYR A 21 -27.09 -6.97 5.83
C TYR A 21 -27.87 -8.29 5.96
N CYS A 22 -27.21 -9.35 6.42
CA CYS A 22 -27.84 -10.66 6.62
C CYS A 22 -27.12 -11.46 7.72
N PRO A 23 -27.68 -11.51 8.94
CA PRO A 23 -27.10 -12.24 10.07
C PRO A 23 -26.87 -13.73 9.81
N VAL A 24 -27.77 -14.37 9.07
CA VAL A 24 -27.66 -15.80 8.70
C VAL A 24 -26.44 -16.03 7.81
N SER A 25 -26.21 -15.16 6.82
CA SER A 25 -25.04 -15.26 5.93
C SER A 25 -23.72 -15.07 6.69
N TRP A 26 -23.72 -14.16 7.68
CA TRP A 26 -22.58 -13.94 8.56
C TRP A 26 -22.30 -15.17 9.43
N TYR A 27 -23.34 -15.75 10.02
CA TYR A 27 -23.22 -16.96 10.85
C TYR A 27 -22.68 -18.14 10.03
N LEU A 28 -23.23 -18.39 8.84
CA LEU A 28 -22.75 -19.45 7.95
C LEU A 28 -21.28 -19.25 7.57
N LYS A 29 -20.86 -18.01 7.26
CA LYS A 29 -19.47 -17.69 6.96
C LYS A 29 -18.53 -17.98 8.14
N ARG A 30 -18.92 -17.64 9.38
CA ARG A 30 -18.14 -17.98 10.59
C ARG A 30 -18.06 -19.49 10.84
N ASN A 31 -19.08 -20.25 10.43
CA ASN A 31 -19.09 -21.71 10.53
C ASN A 31 -18.39 -22.43 9.36
N GLY A 32 -17.62 -21.72 8.53
CA GLY A 32 -16.82 -22.32 7.46
C GLY A 32 -17.57 -22.53 6.14
N CYS A 33 -18.72 -21.88 5.95
CA CYS A 33 -19.41 -21.80 4.66
C CYS A 33 -19.18 -20.42 4.02
N PRO A 34 -18.00 -20.18 3.40
CA PRO A 34 -17.73 -18.90 2.77
C PRO A 34 -18.65 -18.68 1.56
N PRO A 35 -19.02 -17.43 1.26
CA PRO A 35 -19.76 -17.12 0.05
C PRO A 35 -18.88 -17.38 -1.18
N ASP A 36 -19.33 -18.24 -2.08
CA ASP A 36 -18.70 -18.43 -3.39
C ASP A 36 -19.46 -17.61 -4.43
N SER A 37 -18.81 -16.58 -4.98
CA SER A 37 -19.37 -15.81 -6.08
C SER A 37 -18.29 -15.32 -7.03
N SER A 38 -18.55 -15.48 -8.33
CA SER A 38 -17.68 -14.98 -9.41
C SER A 38 -17.52 -13.45 -9.38
N HIS A 39 -18.51 -12.73 -8.86
CA HIS A 39 -18.45 -11.28 -8.65
C HIS A 39 -17.42 -10.90 -7.57
N MET A 40 -17.37 -11.64 -6.46
CA MET A 40 -16.39 -11.38 -5.39
C MET A 40 -14.96 -11.62 -5.89
N ALA A 41 -14.73 -12.71 -6.63
CA ALA A 41 -13.42 -12.98 -7.24
C ALA A 41 -12.96 -11.85 -8.17
N ARG A 42 -13.87 -11.34 -9.02
CA ARG A 42 -13.59 -10.18 -9.88
C ARG A 42 -13.26 -8.91 -9.09
N GLY A 43 -13.99 -8.63 -8.02
CA GLY A 43 -13.73 -7.48 -7.16
C GLY A 43 -12.36 -7.54 -6.49
N ILE A 44 -11.97 -8.72 -5.99
CA ILE A 44 -10.63 -8.95 -5.41
C ILE A 44 -9.54 -8.72 -6.46
N HIS A 45 -9.70 -9.25 -7.68
CA HIS A 45 -8.74 -9.05 -8.75
C HIS A 45 -8.57 -7.57 -9.09
N ALA A 46 -9.68 -6.83 -9.24
CA ALA A 46 -9.64 -5.40 -9.52
C ALA A 46 -8.90 -4.60 -8.43
N HIS A 47 -9.16 -4.91 -7.15
CA HIS A 47 -8.42 -4.29 -6.04
C HIS A 47 -6.92 -4.60 -6.09
N GLN A 48 -6.54 -5.83 -6.43
CA GLN A 48 -5.14 -6.23 -6.55
C GLN A 48 -4.44 -5.50 -7.71
N GLU A 49 -5.10 -5.36 -8.86
CA GLU A 49 -4.54 -4.63 -10.01
C GLU A 49 -4.30 -3.16 -9.69
N ILE A 50 -5.27 -2.49 -9.08
CA ILE A 50 -5.11 -1.08 -8.65
C ILE A 50 -3.99 -0.97 -7.62
N GLY A 51 -3.93 -1.89 -6.65
CA GLY A 51 -2.87 -1.94 -5.64
C GLY A 51 -1.47 -2.06 -6.25
N LYS A 52 -1.29 -2.88 -7.29
CA LYS A 52 -0.03 -2.96 -8.05
C LYS A 52 0.32 -1.63 -8.72
N GLY A 53 -0.67 -0.94 -9.29
CA GLY A 53 -0.50 0.38 -9.88
C GLY A 53 0.00 1.43 -8.88
N ILE A 54 -0.64 1.50 -7.71
CA ILE A 54 -0.26 2.41 -6.62
C ILE A 54 1.18 2.14 -6.16
N ASN A 55 1.51 0.86 -5.92
CA ASN A 55 2.86 0.46 -5.51
C ASN A 55 3.93 0.86 -6.55
N ARG A 56 3.61 0.74 -7.85
CA ARG A 56 4.51 1.16 -8.92
C ARG A 56 4.74 2.68 -8.90
N VAL A 57 3.68 3.47 -8.76
CA VAL A 57 3.78 4.94 -8.68
C VAL A 57 4.63 5.36 -7.47
N GLN A 58 4.40 4.77 -6.30
CA GLN A 58 5.21 5.04 -5.11
C GLN A 58 6.69 4.72 -5.31
N GLN A 59 7.01 3.64 -6.02
CA GLN A 59 8.41 3.30 -6.34
C GLN A 59 9.03 4.32 -7.31
N GLN A 60 8.28 4.77 -8.32
CA GLN A 60 8.74 5.79 -9.26
C GLN A 60 8.97 7.14 -8.58
N GLU A 61 8.09 7.55 -7.66
CA GLU A 61 8.27 8.76 -6.86
C GLU A 61 9.54 8.70 -6.00
N ARG A 62 9.79 7.57 -5.31
CA ARG A 62 11.00 7.39 -4.51
C ARG A 62 12.26 7.51 -5.36
N ARG A 63 12.28 6.88 -6.54
CA ARG A 63 13.42 6.99 -7.48
C ARG A 63 13.62 8.41 -7.97
N SER A 64 12.53 9.10 -8.30
CA SER A 64 12.57 10.48 -8.78
C SER A 64 13.12 11.43 -7.71
N LYS A 65 12.72 11.26 -6.45
CA LYS A 65 13.28 12.02 -5.32
C LYS A 65 14.77 11.78 -5.13
N LEU A 66 15.23 10.53 -5.24
CA LEU A 66 16.65 10.19 -5.15
C LEU A 66 17.48 10.81 -6.29
N LEU A 67 16.97 10.74 -7.52
CA LEU A 67 17.62 11.35 -8.67
C LEU A 67 17.70 12.86 -8.54
N SER A 68 16.59 13.50 -8.16
CA SER A 68 16.54 14.95 -7.94
C SER A 68 17.51 15.41 -6.85
N LEU A 69 17.65 14.65 -5.75
CA LEU A 69 18.66 14.94 -4.72
C LEU A 69 20.10 14.84 -5.27
N GLY A 70 20.36 13.88 -6.16
CA GLY A 70 21.64 13.73 -6.84
C GLY A 70 21.96 14.90 -7.78
N GLU A 71 20.96 15.43 -8.50
CA GLU A 71 21.13 16.60 -9.35
C GLU A 71 21.48 17.85 -8.53
N TYR A 72 20.75 18.08 -7.43
CA TYR A 72 21.04 19.22 -6.54
C TYR A 72 22.43 19.12 -5.90
N SER A 73 22.87 17.93 -5.49
CA SER A 73 24.20 17.75 -4.91
C SER A 73 25.32 18.02 -5.92
N LEU A 74 25.14 17.58 -7.17
CA LEU A 74 26.08 17.86 -8.26
C LEU A 74 26.16 19.36 -8.55
N LEU A 75 25.02 20.06 -8.61
CA LEU A 75 24.97 21.51 -8.81
C LEU A 75 25.67 22.27 -7.69
N ILE A 76 25.43 21.91 -6.43
CA ILE A 76 26.09 22.53 -5.27
C ILE A 76 27.60 22.30 -5.34
N MET A 77 28.05 21.08 -5.64
CA MET A 77 29.47 20.76 -5.78
C MET A 77 30.13 21.58 -6.88
N ALA A 78 29.48 21.73 -8.04
CA ALA A 78 29.98 22.57 -9.14
C ALA A 78 30.12 24.04 -8.72
N LEU A 79 29.11 24.60 -8.04
CA LEU A 79 29.16 25.99 -7.53
C LEU A 79 30.28 26.19 -6.51
N LEU A 80 30.51 25.22 -5.61
CA LEU A 80 31.61 25.27 -4.65
C LEU A 80 32.98 25.24 -5.33
N LEU A 81 33.14 24.41 -6.37
CA LEU A 81 34.38 24.34 -7.15
C LEU A 81 34.66 25.66 -7.90
N ILE A 82 33.64 26.26 -8.51
CA ILE A 82 33.75 27.57 -9.18
C ILE A 82 34.10 28.66 -8.16
N TRP A 83 33.42 28.66 -7.01
CA TRP A 83 33.71 29.63 -5.96
C TRP A 83 35.14 29.49 -5.43
N TRP A 84 35.60 28.25 -5.24
CA TRP A 84 36.96 27.98 -4.79
C TRP A 84 38.01 28.42 -5.82
N SER A 85 37.80 28.14 -7.10
CA SER A 85 38.72 28.56 -8.16
C SER A 85 38.81 30.08 -8.28
N LEU A 86 37.67 30.79 -8.23
CA LEU A 86 37.64 32.26 -8.23
C LEU A 86 38.38 32.86 -7.03
N ARG A 87 38.28 32.22 -5.85
CA ARG A 87 38.92 32.70 -4.62
C ARG A 87 40.41 32.37 -4.54
N PHE A 88 40.91 31.47 -5.39
CA PHE A 88 42.34 31.13 -5.49
C PHE A 88 43.05 31.92 -6.61
N GLN A 89 42.29 32.51 -7.53
CA GLN A 89 42.79 33.30 -8.65
C GLN A 89 42.94 34.81 -8.32
N PHE A 90 42.40 35.24 -7.18
CA PHE A 90 42.60 36.55 -6.55
C PHE A 90 43.39 36.39 -5.25
#